data_AF-D5U3X2-F1
#
_entry.id   AF-D5U3X2-F1
#
_cell.length_a   1.000
_cell.length_b   1.000
_cell.length_c   1.000
_cell.angle_alpha   90.00
_cell.angle_beta   90.00
_cell.angle_gamma   90.00
#
_symmetry.space_group_name_H-M   'P 1'
#
loop_
_entity.id
_entity.type
_entity.pdbx_description
1 polymer ?
#
loop_
_entity_poly.entity_id
_entity_poly.type
_entity_poly.pdbx_seq_one_letter_code
_entity_poly.pdbx_strand_id
1 'polypeptide(L)'
;MEGKDMLYALIGAIVVVGGGFIIYKLSKVAANNLVNKAVYKDIVTMEELIRFYKNDDVIQHLKENKDLLAVAIKKQLDDGNIHILATIFNNNTKEAEYIEKYMLNYKTAKLDEDLKNAFKDKDMIVLK
;
A
#
# COMPACT_ATOMS: atom_id res chain seq x y z
N MET A 1 6.77 15.44 21.70
CA MET A 1 6.21 14.57 20.64
C MET A 1 7.40 14.07 19.84
N GLU A 2 7.79 12.83 20.09
CA GLU A 2 8.90 12.20 19.37
C GLU A 2 8.45 11.92 17.93
N GLY A 3 9.38 11.88 16.97
CA GLY A 3 9.04 11.72 15.54
C GLY A 3 8.20 10.49 15.19
N LYS A 4 8.12 9.50 16.09
CA LYS A 4 7.28 8.30 15.98
C LYS A 4 5.79 8.60 16.22
N ASP A 5 5.47 9.57 17.07
CA ASP A 5 4.07 9.93 17.39
C ASP A 5 3.36 10.55 16.18
N MET A 6 4.08 11.29 15.34
CA MET A 6 3.54 11.84 14.09
C MET A 6 3.30 10.76 13.03
N LEU A 7 4.11 9.69 13.00
CA LEU A 7 3.94 8.57 12.08
C LEU A 7 2.64 7.80 12.37
N TYR A 8 2.34 7.55 13.65
CA TYR A 8 1.10 6.87 14.05
C TYR A 8 -0.15 7.75 13.90
N ALA A 9 -0.02 9.07 14.01
CA ALA A 9 -1.12 10.02 13.78
C ALA A 9 -1.60 10.07 12.31
N LEU A 10 -0.78 9.61 11.36
CA LEU A 10 -1.09 9.58 9.93
C LEU A 10 -1.79 8.28 9.48
N ILE A 11 -1.83 7.23 10.31
CA ILE A 11 -2.48 5.97 9.97
C ILE A 11 -3.96 6.04 10.35
N GLY A 12 -4.75 6.75 9.55
CA GLY A 12 -6.20 6.77 9.69
C GLY A 12 -6.81 5.51 9.07
N ALA A 13 -7.21 4.54 9.89
CA ALA A 13 -7.90 3.32 9.45
C ALA A 13 -9.29 3.66 8.88
N ILE A 14 -9.41 3.77 7.55
CA ILE A 14 -10.72 3.80 6.89
C ILE A 14 -11.15 2.36 6.66
N VAL A 15 -12.05 1.87 7.50
CA VAL A 15 -12.80 0.63 7.23
C VAL A 15 -13.80 0.96 6.12
N VAL A 16 -13.46 0.62 4.88
CA VAL A 16 -14.39 0.74 3.76
C VAL A 16 -15.49 -0.30 3.96
N VAL A 17 -16.68 0.15 4.36
CA VAL A 17 -17.89 -0.69 4.46
C VAL A 17 -18.24 -1.15 3.04
N GLY A 18 -18.03 -2.44 2.76
CA GLY A 18 -17.90 -3.03 1.41
C GLY A 18 -16.57 -3.74 1.14
N GLY A 19 -15.67 -3.75 2.15
CA GLY A 19 -14.26 -4.10 2.05
C GLY A 19 -13.93 -5.46 1.41
N GLY A 20 -14.71 -6.52 1.67
CA GLY A 20 -14.37 -7.86 1.16
C GLY A 20 -14.32 -7.94 -0.37
N PHE A 21 -15.26 -7.30 -1.07
CA PHE A 21 -15.35 -7.36 -2.54
C PHE A 21 -14.36 -6.43 -3.23
N ILE A 22 -14.16 -5.23 -2.67
CA ILE A 22 -13.20 -4.24 -3.17
C ILE A 22 -11.77 -4.77 -2.95
N ILE A 23 -11.47 -5.28 -1.75
CA ILE A 23 -10.19 -5.94 -1.45
C ILE A 23 -10.01 -7.17 -2.34
N TYR A 24 -11.04 -7.99 -2.56
CA TYR A 24 -10.94 -9.14 -3.47
C TYR A 24 -10.57 -8.72 -4.91
N LYS A 25 -11.24 -7.72 -5.48
CA LYS A 25 -10.92 -7.20 -6.82
C LYS A 25 -9.51 -6.61 -6.88
N LEU A 26 -9.17 -5.74 -5.92
CA LEU A 26 -7.84 -5.14 -5.80
C LEU A 26 -6.77 -6.21 -5.66
N SER A 27 -6.96 -7.20 -4.80
CA SER A 27 -6.02 -8.30 -4.56
C SER A 27 -5.90 -9.25 -5.74
N LYS A 28 -6.93 -9.37 -6.59
CA LYS A 28 -6.88 -10.16 -7.82
C LYS A 28 -6.14 -9.41 -8.94
N VAL A 29 -6.42 -8.13 -9.13
CA VAL A 29 -5.73 -7.29 -10.12
C VAL A 29 -4.29 -7.01 -9.68
N ALA A 30 -4.06 -6.77 -8.39
CA ALA A 30 -2.73 -6.69 -7.80
C ALA A 30 -1.99 -8.00 -8.07
N ALA A 31 -2.54 -9.17 -7.79
CA ALA A 31 -1.85 -10.44 -8.07
C ALA A 31 -1.42 -10.59 -9.54
N ASN A 32 -2.24 -10.17 -10.50
CA ASN A 32 -1.86 -10.21 -11.91
C ASN A 32 -0.72 -9.21 -12.26
N ASN A 33 -0.65 -8.06 -11.58
CA ASN A 33 0.38 -7.04 -11.79
C ASN A 33 1.64 -7.22 -10.91
N LEU A 34 1.52 -7.90 -9.78
CA LEU A 34 2.56 -8.15 -8.77
C LEU A 34 3.57 -9.20 -9.26
N VAL A 35 3.11 -10.23 -9.96
CA VAL A 35 3.93 -11.43 -10.23
C VAL A 35 5.10 -11.18 -11.20
N ASN A 36 4.98 -10.22 -12.13
CA ASN A 36 6.02 -10.01 -13.16
C ASN A 36 6.98 -8.84 -12.88
N LYS A 37 6.71 -7.96 -11.90
CA LYS A 37 7.52 -6.76 -11.64
C LYS A 37 7.94 -6.56 -10.18
N ALA A 38 7.59 -7.50 -9.28
CA ALA A 38 7.98 -7.38 -7.88
C ALA A 38 9.51 -7.53 -7.69
N VAL A 39 10.11 -6.49 -7.11
CA VAL A 39 11.53 -6.51 -6.72
C VAL A 39 11.67 -7.26 -5.41
N TYR A 40 12.58 -8.25 -5.36
CA TYR A 40 12.84 -8.96 -4.11
C TYR A 40 13.58 -8.07 -3.12
N LYS A 41 13.18 -8.16 -1.86
CA LYS A 41 13.83 -7.45 -0.76
C LYS A 41 13.76 -8.26 0.52
N ASP A 42 14.86 -8.31 1.29
CA ASP A 42 14.89 -9.10 2.53
C ASP A 42 13.92 -8.58 3.59
N ILE A 43 13.83 -7.25 3.73
CA ILE A 43 12.89 -6.57 4.60
C ILE A 43 12.34 -5.34 3.87
N VAL A 44 11.01 -5.25 3.76
CA VAL A 44 10.33 -4.02 3.33
C VAL A 44 9.98 -3.19 4.55
N THR A 45 10.23 -1.88 4.48
CA THR A 45 10.03 -0.96 5.61
C THR A 45 8.93 0.06 5.38
N MET A 46 8.35 0.58 6.47
CA MET A 46 7.38 1.68 6.40
C MET A 46 8.02 2.93 5.79
N GLU A 47 9.27 3.20 6.12
CA GLU A 47 10.03 4.33 5.59
C GLU A 47 10.08 4.31 4.06
N GLU A 48 10.23 3.12 3.47
CA GLU A 48 10.29 2.96 2.01
C GLU A 48 8.96 3.25 1.33
N LEU A 49 7.86 2.79 1.91
CA LEU A 49 6.53 3.11 1.40
C LEU A 49 6.29 4.62 1.48
N ILE A 50 6.63 5.24 2.60
CA ILE A 50 6.49 6.69 2.78
C ILE A 50 7.38 7.45 1.80
N ARG A 51 8.63 7.02 1.60
CA ARG A 51 9.55 7.66 0.66
C ARG A 51 9.02 7.61 -0.77
N PHE A 52 8.38 6.51 -1.15
CA PHE A 52 7.70 6.40 -2.44
C PHE A 52 6.57 7.42 -2.58
N TYR A 53 5.69 7.56 -1.59
CA TYR A 53 4.61 8.56 -1.63
C TYR A 53 5.10 10.01 -1.52
N LYS A 54 6.27 10.23 -0.92
CA LYS A 54 6.91 11.55 -0.86
C LYS A 54 7.57 11.98 -2.19
N ASN A 55 7.59 11.12 -3.20
CA ASN A 55 8.02 11.52 -4.54
C ASN A 55 7.08 12.63 -5.08
N ASP A 56 7.65 13.68 -5.67
CA ASP A 56 6.91 14.87 -6.10
C ASP A 56 5.75 14.53 -7.06
N ASP A 57 5.96 13.61 -8.01
CA ASP A 57 4.92 13.21 -8.97
C ASP A 57 3.74 12.50 -8.28
N VAL A 58 4.03 11.67 -7.27
CA VAL A 58 3.03 10.92 -6.51
C VAL A 58 2.26 11.86 -5.58
N ILE A 59 2.98 12.73 -4.87
CA ILE A 59 2.38 13.70 -3.93
C ILE A 59 1.54 14.72 -4.67
N GLN A 60 1.96 15.17 -5.85
CA GLN A 60 1.22 16.11 -6.66
C GLN A 60 -0.11 15.49 -7.13
N HIS A 61 -0.05 14.27 -7.66
CA HIS A 61 -1.26 13.54 -8.09
C HIS A 61 -2.26 13.35 -6.94
N LEU A 62 -1.78 12.95 -5.76
CA LEU A 62 -2.61 12.82 -4.56
C LEU A 62 -3.23 14.16 -4.11
N LYS A 63 -2.55 15.29 -4.33
CA LYS A 63 -3.05 16.63 -3.98
C LYS A 63 -4.08 17.17 -4.98
N GLU A 64 -3.96 16.79 -6.25
CA GLU A 64 -4.86 17.22 -7.32
C GLU A 64 -6.28 16.67 -7.14
N ASN A 65 -6.43 15.52 -6.47
CA ASN A 65 -7.73 14.92 -6.22
C ASN A 65 -7.84 14.34 -4.79
N LYS A 66 -8.75 14.94 -3.99
CA LYS A 66 -9.00 14.57 -2.59
C LYS A 66 -9.63 13.20 -2.40
N ASP A 67 -10.16 12.60 -3.46
CA ASP A 67 -10.68 11.23 -3.41
C ASP A 67 -9.58 10.18 -3.56
N LEU A 68 -8.34 10.58 -3.86
CA LEU A 68 -7.21 9.67 -3.96
C LEU A 68 -6.59 9.39 -2.60
N LEU A 69 -6.28 8.13 -2.36
CA LEU A 69 -5.67 7.62 -1.14
C LEU A 69 -4.39 6.89 -1.48
N ALA A 70 -3.30 7.20 -0.78
CA ALA A 70 -2.12 6.35 -0.80
C ALA A 70 -2.42 5.06 -0.01
N VAL A 71 -2.28 3.91 -0.66
CA VAL A 71 -2.58 2.61 -0.04
C VAL A 71 -1.46 1.60 -0.25
N ALA A 72 -1.15 0.85 0.78
CA ALA A 72 -0.32 -0.34 0.67
C ALA A 72 -1.17 -1.59 0.86
N ILE A 73 -1.02 -2.54 -0.05
CA ILE A 73 -1.75 -3.80 -0.08
C ILE A 73 -0.74 -4.93 0.14
N LYS A 74 -1.02 -5.79 1.11
CA LYS A 74 -0.26 -6.99 1.45
C LYS A 74 -1.00 -8.22 0.94
N LYS A 75 -0.27 -9.13 0.30
CA LYS A 75 -0.79 -10.43 -0.10
C LYS A 75 0.27 -11.51 0.09
N GLN A 76 -0.12 -12.65 0.63
CA GLN A 76 0.72 -13.85 0.59
C GLN A 76 0.37 -14.63 -0.68
N LEU A 77 1.36 -14.88 -1.53
CA LEU A 77 1.20 -15.70 -2.73
C LEU A 77 1.80 -17.09 -2.50
N ASP A 78 1.54 -18.01 -3.43
CA ASP A 78 1.98 -19.41 -3.35
C ASP A 78 3.51 -19.58 -3.40
N ASP A 79 4.26 -18.51 -3.65
CA ASP A 79 5.73 -18.49 -3.64
C ASP A 79 6.33 -18.39 -2.22
N GLY A 80 5.48 -18.39 -1.19
CA GLY A 80 5.90 -18.31 0.21
C GLY A 80 6.35 -16.92 0.66
N ASN A 81 6.36 -15.92 -0.23
CA ASN A 81 6.73 -14.55 0.09
C ASN A 81 5.50 -13.68 0.38
N ILE A 82 5.75 -12.60 1.10
CA ILE A 82 4.81 -11.49 1.27
C ILE A 82 5.01 -10.53 0.11
N HIS A 83 3.95 -10.25 -0.64
CA HIS A 83 3.92 -9.26 -1.70
C HIS A 83 3.29 -7.99 -1.18
N ILE A 84 3.98 -6.87 -1.39
CA ILE A 84 3.51 -5.53 -1.05
C ILE A 84 3.36 -4.73 -2.35
N LEU A 85 2.15 -4.24 -2.59
CA LEU A 85 1.83 -3.25 -3.62
C LEU A 85 1.50 -1.93 -2.92
N ALA A 86 2.37 -0.93 -3.06
CA ALA A 86 2.01 0.45 -2.77
C ALA A 86 1.49 1.10 -4.06
N THR A 87 0.28 1.65 -4.02
CA THR A 87 -0.42 2.27 -5.15
C THR A 87 -1.34 3.39 -4.67
N ILE A 88 -2.04 4.01 -5.60
CA ILE A 88 -3.04 5.06 -5.36
C ILE A 88 -4.43 4.43 -5.52
N PHE A 89 -5.31 4.65 -4.56
CA PHE A 89 -6.68 4.17 -4.58
C PHE A 89 -7.66 5.34 -4.69
N ASN A 90 -8.53 5.28 -5.68
CA ASN A 90 -9.59 6.26 -5.85
C ASN A 90 -10.82 5.84 -5.03
N ASN A 91 -11.12 6.60 -3.98
CA ASN A 91 -12.22 6.34 -3.07
C ASN A 91 -13.60 6.65 -3.67
N ASN A 92 -13.68 7.44 -4.76
CA ASN A 92 -14.93 7.66 -5.47
C ASN A 92 -15.28 6.45 -6.36
N THR A 93 -14.33 5.98 -7.18
CA THR A 93 -14.56 4.84 -8.10
C THR A 93 -14.38 3.48 -7.44
N LYS A 94 -13.75 3.43 -6.26
CA LYS A 94 -13.37 2.21 -5.53
C LYS A 94 -12.36 1.34 -6.29
N GLU A 95 -11.45 1.96 -7.03
CA GLU A 95 -10.43 1.27 -7.85
C GLU A 95 -9.02 1.76 -7.50
N ALA A 96 -8.01 0.88 -7.66
CA ALA A 96 -6.61 1.31 -7.63
C ALA A 96 -6.12 1.71 -9.01
N GLU A 97 -5.19 2.65 -9.02
CA GLU A 97 -4.51 3.12 -10.22
C GLU A 97 -3.30 2.23 -10.52
N TYR A 98 -3.45 1.37 -11.52
CA TYR A 98 -2.38 0.48 -11.97
C TYR A 98 -1.45 1.16 -12.99
N ILE A 99 -0.94 2.35 -12.63
CA ILE A 99 -0.02 3.13 -13.47
C ILE A 99 1.41 2.93 -12.93
N GLU A 100 2.34 2.49 -13.77
CA GLU A 100 3.68 2.06 -13.34
C GLU A 100 4.44 3.12 -12.51
N LYS A 101 4.35 4.41 -12.88
CA LYS A 101 4.95 5.51 -12.11
C LYS A 101 4.33 5.74 -10.73
N TYR A 102 3.12 5.23 -10.50
CA TYR A 102 2.37 5.33 -9.24
C TYR A 102 2.21 3.98 -8.55
N MET A 103 3.11 3.04 -8.85
CA MET A 103 3.16 1.74 -8.21
C MET A 103 4.56 1.41 -7.71
N LEU A 104 4.60 0.77 -6.55
CA LEU A 104 5.79 0.15 -6.01
C LEU A 104 5.47 -1.30 -5.62
N ASN A 105 6.18 -2.24 -6.22
CA ASN A 105 5.97 -3.67 -6.02
C ASN A 105 7.20 -4.32 -5.39
N TYR A 106 7.01 -4.84 -4.18
CA TYR A 106 8.01 -5.65 -3.50
C TYR A 106 7.51 -7.05 -3.22
N LYS A 107 8.42 -8.02 -3.27
CA LYS A 107 8.25 -9.33 -2.63
C LYS A 107 9.30 -9.50 -1.55
N THR A 108 8.91 -10.03 -0.40
CA THR A 108 9.79 -10.10 0.76
C THR A 108 9.45 -11.28 1.66
N ALA A 109 10.46 -11.79 2.36
CA ALA A 109 10.26 -12.76 3.42
C ALA A 109 9.70 -12.08 4.70
N LYS A 110 9.97 -10.78 4.90
CA LYS A 110 9.70 -10.11 6.18
C LYS A 110 9.30 -8.64 6.00
N LEU A 111 8.38 -8.20 6.84
CA LEU A 111 8.07 -6.79 7.05
C LEU A 111 8.79 -6.28 8.31
N ASP A 112 9.15 -5.01 8.34
CA ASP A 112 9.57 -4.33 9.57
C ASP A 112 8.44 -4.28 10.62
N GLU A 113 8.77 -3.91 11.85
CA GLU A 113 7.78 -3.87 12.93
C GLU A 113 6.66 -2.86 12.68
N ASP A 114 6.98 -1.70 12.08
CA ASP A 114 6.01 -0.66 11.79
C ASP A 114 4.98 -1.11 10.75
N LEU A 115 5.40 -1.74 9.65
CA LEU A 115 4.45 -2.32 8.68
C LEU A 115 3.68 -3.49 9.25
N LYS A 116 4.33 -4.38 10.02
CA LYS A 116 3.62 -5.47 10.71
C LYS A 116 2.51 -4.91 11.61
N ASN A 117 2.81 -3.88 12.37
CA ASN A 117 1.87 -3.22 13.28
C ASN A 117 0.81 -2.39 12.55
N ALA A 118 1.11 -1.83 11.39
CA ALA A 118 0.14 -1.11 10.57
C ALA A 118 -0.86 -2.07 9.92
N PHE A 119 -0.36 -3.15 9.31
CA PHE A 119 -1.22 -4.16 8.69
C PHE A 119 -2.01 -4.94 9.74
N LYS A 120 -1.37 -5.42 10.83
CA LYS A 120 -1.96 -6.39 11.76
C LYS A 120 -2.62 -7.54 10.98
N ASP A 121 -3.94 -7.64 11.09
CA ASP A 121 -4.87 -8.59 10.48
C ASP A 121 -5.43 -8.12 9.12
N LYS A 122 -5.05 -6.94 8.65
CA LYS A 122 -5.54 -6.32 7.41
C LYS A 122 -4.61 -6.63 6.24
N ASP A 123 -5.24 -6.71 5.07
CA ASP A 123 -4.55 -6.82 3.78
C ASP A 123 -4.28 -5.45 3.16
N MET A 124 -4.88 -4.37 3.65
CA MET A 124 -4.69 -3.03 3.12
C MET A 124 -4.58 -2.01 4.24
N ILE A 125 -3.66 -1.06 4.07
CA ILE A 125 -3.52 0.13 4.91
C ILE A 125 -3.57 1.38 4.04
N VAL A 126 -4.13 2.45 4.60
CA VAL A 126 -4.08 3.80 4.03
C VAL A 126 -2.94 4.54 4.72
N LEU A 127 -2.08 5.16 3.91
CA LEU A 127 -0.98 6.00 4.36
C LEU A 127 -1.42 7.45 4.15
N LYS A 128 -1.55 8.24 5.22
CA LYS A 128 -1.87 9.67 5.10
C LYS A 128 -0.66 10.55 5.35
#